data_AF-A0ABD2RXX6-F1
#
_entry.id   AF-A0ABD2RXX6-F1
#
_cell.length_a   1.000
_cell.length_b   1.000
_cell.length_c   1.000
_cell.angle_alpha   90.00
_cell.angle_beta   90.00
_cell.angle_gamma   90.00
#
_symmetry.space_group_name_H-M   'P 1'
#
loop_
_entity.id
_entity.type
_entity.pdbx_description
1 polymer ?
#
loop_
_entity_poly.entity_id
_entity_poly.type
_entity_poly.pdbx_seq_one_letter_code
_entity_poly.pdbx_strand_id
1 'polypeptide(L)'
;METTSVFGFVVLLSFLVYSNAMLTPGGVNYEVQALMEIKNSLHDPHGVLNWDESSVDPCSWNMITCSNDKFVTGLACPSQSLSGKISPYIHNLTHLDLLLLQSNNITGPIPTELGMLQKLNTIDISDNQLTGKIPSSLAQLKSLQYLRLNNNSLSGAVPLELSNMTQLTLLDLSFNNLSGPVPRHLAKTFNLLGNPIICATGKEPECNGTTTSMPLPFTLNNSQNAQPFGRSKTHKIALAFGTSLGCICLLIIGFGIFLWWRQKHNKQIFFDINEQHHEQVCLGNLRRFQFRELQVATNNFSNKKILGKGGFGNVYKGCLSDGTIVAVKRLKDGNAIGGDKQFQTEVEMISLAVHRNLLHLYGFSMTPTERLLVYPYMSNGSVASRLKAKPPLDWTTRKRIALGAARGLLYLHEQCDPKIIHRDVKAANILLDDDCEAVVGDFGLAKLLDHRDSHVTTAVRGTVGHIAPEYLSTGQSSDKTDVFGFGILLLELISGQRALEFGKAANQKGVMLDWVKKIHLEKKLDLLVSKDLKDKYDRIELEEMVQVALICTQYHPSHRPKMSEVVRMLEGDGLAEKWEASQRAESTRCRANEFSSSERYSDLTDDSSLLVQAMELSGPR
;
A
#
# COMPACT_ATOMS: atom_id res chain seq x y z
N MET A 1 6.22 -86.88 13.81
CA MET A 1 5.54 -85.69 14.34
C MET A 1 6.62 -84.81 14.94
N GLU A 2 7.17 -83.85 14.19
CA GLU A 2 7.98 -82.75 14.74
C GLU A 2 8.43 -81.73 13.67
N THR A 3 8.39 -82.08 12.38
CA THR A 3 8.89 -81.17 11.32
C THR A 3 7.82 -80.33 10.61
N THR A 4 6.53 -80.58 10.84
CA THR A 4 5.44 -79.77 10.24
C THR A 4 4.97 -78.60 11.12
N SER A 5 5.36 -78.57 12.40
CA SER A 5 4.98 -77.47 13.31
C SER A 5 5.89 -76.24 13.20
N VAL A 6 7.12 -76.40 12.72
CA VAL A 6 8.10 -75.31 12.65
C VAL A 6 7.89 -74.44 11.42
N PHE A 7 7.45 -75.02 10.31
CA PHE A 7 7.19 -74.27 9.07
C PHE A 7 5.96 -73.37 9.18
N GLY A 8 4.93 -73.79 9.94
CA GLY A 8 3.78 -72.95 10.25
C GLY A 8 4.16 -71.74 11.11
N PHE A 9 5.12 -71.88 12.03
CA PHE A 9 5.55 -70.81 12.92
C PHE A 9 6.42 -69.76 12.21
N VAL A 10 7.28 -70.17 11.27
CA VAL A 10 8.10 -69.24 10.47
C VAL A 10 7.26 -68.46 9.46
N VAL A 11 6.22 -69.10 8.88
CA VAL A 11 5.27 -68.40 8.01
C VAL A 11 4.36 -67.46 8.81
N LEU A 12 3.94 -67.82 10.03
CA LEU A 12 3.20 -66.91 10.89
C LEU A 12 4.04 -65.71 11.36
N LEU A 13 5.34 -65.91 11.61
CA LEU A 13 6.28 -64.84 11.95
C LEU A 13 6.61 -63.94 10.76
N SER A 14 6.71 -64.47 9.54
CA SER A 14 6.88 -63.63 8.34
C SER A 14 5.59 -62.88 7.99
N PHE A 15 4.41 -63.42 8.26
CA PHE A 15 3.16 -62.67 8.21
C PHE A 15 3.05 -61.63 9.35
N LEU A 16 3.56 -61.89 10.55
CA LEU A 16 3.61 -60.90 11.63
C LEU A 16 4.63 -59.78 11.37
N VAL A 17 5.69 -60.04 10.60
CA VAL A 17 6.65 -59.02 10.16
C VAL A 17 6.12 -58.23 8.95
N TYR A 18 5.23 -58.82 8.14
CA TYR A 18 4.55 -58.12 7.04
C TYR A 18 3.19 -57.49 7.42
N SER A 19 2.75 -57.66 8.68
CA SER A 19 1.55 -57.02 9.24
C SER A 19 1.86 -55.77 10.07
N ASN A 20 3.10 -55.28 10.03
CA ASN A 20 3.49 -53.97 10.55
C ASN A 20 3.53 -52.89 9.46
N ALA A 21 2.63 -52.99 8.49
CA ALA A 21 2.28 -51.88 7.60
C ALA A 21 0.84 -51.48 7.92
N MET A 22 0.65 -50.23 8.35
CA MET A 22 -0.63 -49.59 8.75
C MET A 22 -1.01 -49.64 10.23
N LEU A 23 -0.03 -49.38 11.12
CA LEU A 23 -0.29 -48.66 12.37
C LEU A 23 0.74 -47.53 12.48
N THR A 24 0.54 -46.44 11.74
CA THR A 24 1.08 -45.14 12.16
C THR A 24 0.41 -44.81 13.50
N PRO A 25 1.15 -44.43 14.55
CA PRO A 25 0.55 -44.12 15.84
C PRO A 25 -0.40 -42.92 15.65
N GLY A 26 -1.70 -43.20 15.72
CA GLY A 26 -2.74 -42.18 15.73
C GLY A 26 -2.56 -41.33 16.98
N GLY A 27 -1.97 -40.15 16.82
CA GLY A 27 -1.75 -39.20 17.91
C GLY A 27 -0.70 -38.13 17.63
N VAL A 28 0.18 -38.29 16.63
CA VAL A 28 1.22 -37.28 16.32
C VAL A 28 0.81 -36.47 15.09
N ASN A 29 0.50 -35.19 15.28
CA ASN A 29 0.28 -34.24 14.20
C ASN A 29 1.66 -33.82 13.62
N TYR A 30 1.96 -34.26 12.40
CA TYR A 30 3.24 -34.00 11.73
C TYR A 30 3.45 -32.52 11.39
N GLU A 31 2.37 -31.74 11.23
CA GLU A 31 2.47 -30.28 11.06
C GLU A 31 2.86 -29.60 12.37
N VAL A 32 2.30 -30.06 13.50
CA VAL A 32 2.72 -29.61 14.84
C VAL A 32 4.19 -29.92 15.08
N GLN A 33 4.65 -31.13 14.77
CA GLN A 33 6.07 -31.48 14.92
C GLN A 33 6.97 -30.61 14.04
N ALA A 34 6.59 -30.40 12.76
CA ALA A 34 7.34 -29.56 11.84
C ALA A 34 7.44 -28.10 12.33
N LEU A 35 6.33 -27.56 12.82
CA LEU A 35 6.29 -26.20 13.37
C LEU A 35 7.09 -26.09 14.68
N MET A 36 7.08 -27.10 15.55
CA MET A 36 7.92 -27.10 16.74
C MET A 36 9.42 -27.11 16.38
N GLU A 37 9.82 -27.88 15.36
CA GLU A 37 11.20 -27.84 14.84
C GLU A 37 11.57 -26.48 14.22
N ILE A 38 10.62 -25.84 13.52
CA ILE A 38 10.80 -24.46 13.01
C ILE A 38 10.94 -23.48 14.17
N LYS A 39 10.12 -23.58 15.21
CA LYS A 39 10.22 -22.75 16.40
C LYS A 39 11.56 -22.95 17.12
N ASN A 40 12.05 -24.19 17.22
CA ASN A 40 13.35 -24.49 17.83
C ASN A 40 14.54 -23.97 17.01
N SER A 41 14.39 -23.84 15.68
CA SER A 41 15.42 -23.27 14.82
C SER A 41 15.43 -21.73 14.81
N LEU A 42 14.39 -21.11 15.36
CA LEU A 42 14.21 -19.67 15.46
C LEU A 42 14.41 -19.21 16.91
N HIS A 43 14.99 -18.03 17.06
CA HIS A 43 15.07 -17.33 18.33
C HIS A 43 14.08 -16.17 18.31
N ASP A 44 13.10 -16.24 19.20
CA ASP A 44 12.01 -15.30 19.35
C ASP A 44 12.21 -14.46 20.63
N PRO A 45 12.72 -13.22 20.52
CA PRO A 45 13.04 -12.40 21.69
C PRO A 45 11.79 -11.89 22.43
N HIS A 46 10.62 -11.87 21.78
CA HIS A 46 9.40 -11.29 22.31
C HIS A 46 8.32 -12.33 22.64
N GLY A 47 8.56 -13.61 22.36
CA GLY A 47 7.62 -14.70 22.64
C GLY A 47 6.34 -14.61 21.82
N VAL A 48 6.42 -14.07 20.61
CA VAL A 48 5.30 -13.91 19.67
C VAL A 48 4.78 -15.27 19.18
N LEU A 49 5.68 -16.25 19.03
CA LEU A 49 5.37 -17.64 18.64
C LEU A 49 4.82 -18.42 19.84
N ASN A 50 3.53 -18.22 20.14
CA ASN A 50 2.79 -18.93 21.19
C ASN A 50 2.53 -20.43 20.89
N TRP A 51 3.34 -21.04 20.01
CA TRP A 51 3.18 -22.41 19.55
C TRP A 51 3.49 -23.37 20.69
N ASP A 52 2.58 -24.29 20.93
CA ASP A 52 2.63 -25.21 22.06
C ASP A 52 2.51 -26.65 21.56
N GLU A 53 3.53 -27.46 21.86
CA GLU A 53 3.56 -28.89 21.53
C GLU A 53 2.38 -29.67 22.12
N SER A 54 1.79 -29.16 23.21
CA SER A 54 0.63 -29.78 23.88
C SER A 54 -0.72 -29.47 23.20
N SER A 55 -0.76 -28.47 22.30
CA SER A 55 -1.95 -28.11 21.53
C SER A 55 -2.14 -29.08 20.36
N VAL A 56 -3.32 -29.69 20.28
CA VAL A 56 -3.66 -30.65 19.21
C VAL A 56 -3.89 -29.97 17.85
N ASP A 57 -4.25 -28.67 17.87
CA ASP A 57 -4.61 -27.91 16.66
C ASP A 57 -3.60 -26.77 16.41
N PRO A 58 -2.76 -26.85 15.35
CA PRO A 58 -1.82 -25.79 15.00
C PRO A 58 -2.52 -24.54 14.44
N CYS A 59 -3.79 -24.64 14.04
CA CYS A 59 -4.54 -23.54 13.44
C CYS A 59 -4.97 -22.47 14.45
N SER A 60 -4.88 -22.75 15.75
CA SER A 60 -5.07 -21.75 16.81
C SER A 60 -3.81 -20.96 17.16
N TRP A 61 -2.67 -21.30 16.54
CA TRP A 61 -1.41 -20.63 16.84
C TRP A 61 -1.27 -19.31 16.10
N ASN A 62 -0.59 -18.36 16.75
CA ASN A 62 -0.31 -17.07 16.14
C ASN A 62 0.54 -17.27 14.88
N MET A 63 0.27 -16.47 13.86
CA MET A 63 1.03 -16.43 12.60
C MET A 63 0.94 -17.72 11.75
N ILE A 64 0.02 -18.63 12.11
CA ILE A 64 -0.34 -19.81 11.32
C ILE A 64 -1.71 -19.60 10.68
N THR A 65 -1.79 -19.86 9.38
CA THR A 65 -3.05 -19.87 8.63
C THR A 65 -3.35 -21.29 8.20
N CYS A 66 -4.61 -21.70 8.32
CA CYS A 66 -5.06 -23.01 7.88
C CYS A 66 -6.18 -22.93 6.85
N SER A 67 -6.28 -24.01 6.07
CA SER A 67 -7.42 -24.29 5.21
C SER A 67 -8.67 -24.71 6.02
N ASN A 68 -9.82 -24.74 5.35
CA ASN A 68 -11.07 -25.26 5.93
C ASN A 68 -10.95 -26.73 6.38
N ASP A 69 -10.05 -27.49 5.75
CA ASP A 69 -9.76 -28.89 6.08
C ASP A 69 -8.71 -29.04 7.20
N LYS A 70 -8.38 -27.93 7.89
CA LYS A 70 -7.42 -27.85 9.02
C LYS A 70 -5.96 -28.17 8.69
N PHE A 71 -5.57 -28.15 7.41
CA PHE A 71 -4.16 -28.20 7.04
C PHE A 71 -3.52 -26.82 7.12
N VAL A 72 -2.25 -26.75 7.54
CA VAL A 72 -1.46 -25.52 7.58
C VAL A 72 -1.15 -25.08 6.15
N THR A 73 -1.67 -23.91 5.77
CA THR A 73 -1.46 -23.31 4.45
C THR A 73 -0.56 -22.10 4.47
N GLY A 74 -0.49 -21.36 5.60
CA GLY A 74 0.35 -20.16 5.70
C GLY A 74 1.19 -20.12 6.97
N LEU A 75 2.46 -19.72 6.81
CA LEU A 75 3.36 -19.33 7.90
C LEU A 75 3.77 -17.87 7.67
N ALA A 76 3.25 -16.94 8.49
CA ALA A 76 3.39 -15.51 8.26
C ALA A 76 3.88 -14.75 9.50
N CYS A 77 5.19 -14.65 9.66
CA CYS A 77 5.86 -13.99 10.78
C CYS A 77 6.71 -12.77 10.34
N PRO A 78 6.18 -11.77 9.62
CA PRO A 78 6.98 -10.63 9.17
C PRO A 78 7.26 -9.66 10.33
N SER A 79 8.43 -9.01 10.30
CA SER A 79 8.76 -7.89 11.21
C SER A 79 8.69 -8.22 12.71
N GLN A 80 9.04 -9.45 13.10
CA GLN A 80 8.97 -9.91 14.50
C GLN A 80 10.34 -9.93 15.20
N SER A 81 11.39 -9.38 14.58
CA SER A 81 12.77 -9.44 15.07
C SER A 81 13.27 -10.87 15.33
N LEU A 82 12.71 -11.86 14.61
CA LEU A 82 13.12 -13.27 14.74
C LEU A 82 14.55 -13.45 14.24
N SER A 83 15.33 -14.26 14.93
CA SER A 83 16.68 -14.65 14.49
C SER A 83 16.80 -16.18 14.43
N GLY A 84 17.96 -16.73 14.04
CA GLY A 84 18.13 -18.17 13.86
C GLY A 84 18.16 -18.57 12.39
N LYS A 85 17.65 -19.75 12.04
CA LYS A 85 17.71 -20.32 10.68
C LYS A 85 16.35 -20.87 10.25
N ILE A 86 16.11 -20.92 8.94
CA ILE A 86 14.95 -21.62 8.38
C ILE A 86 15.18 -23.13 8.51
N SER A 87 14.30 -23.81 9.24
CA SER A 87 14.41 -25.26 9.47
C SER A 87 14.14 -26.06 8.17
N PRO A 88 14.93 -27.10 7.87
CA PRO A 88 14.64 -27.99 6.75
C PRO A 88 13.32 -28.75 6.93
N TYR A 89 12.86 -28.96 8.18
CA TYR A 89 11.58 -29.62 8.49
C TYR A 89 10.35 -28.91 7.94
N ILE A 90 10.49 -27.72 7.38
CA ILE A 90 9.43 -27.01 6.65
C ILE A 90 8.82 -27.86 5.53
N HIS A 91 9.55 -28.84 4.97
CA HIS A 91 9.02 -29.76 3.95
C HIS A 91 7.82 -30.60 4.42
N ASN A 92 7.62 -30.77 5.74
CA ASN A 92 6.48 -31.52 6.27
C ASN A 92 5.16 -30.74 6.19
N LEU A 93 5.21 -29.42 5.97
CA LEU A 93 4.04 -28.57 5.74
C LEU A 93 3.57 -28.68 4.28
N THR A 94 3.19 -29.89 3.85
CA THR A 94 2.89 -30.22 2.44
C THR A 94 1.77 -29.39 1.79
N HIS A 95 0.96 -28.71 2.60
CA HIS A 95 -0.13 -27.85 2.19
C HIS A 95 0.21 -26.36 2.15
N LEU A 96 1.43 -25.99 2.51
CA LEU A 96 1.89 -24.62 2.58
C LEU A 96 1.83 -23.95 1.19
N ASP A 97 1.05 -22.88 1.09
CA ASP A 97 0.92 -22.01 -0.07
C ASP A 97 1.59 -20.65 0.13
N LEU A 98 1.77 -20.23 1.39
CA LEU A 98 2.25 -18.91 1.78
C LEU A 98 3.35 -19.01 2.85
N LEU A 99 4.55 -18.51 2.53
CA LEU A 99 5.66 -18.35 3.46
C LEU A 99 6.12 -16.89 3.51
N LEU A 100 5.86 -16.20 4.62
CA LEU A 100 6.23 -14.81 4.85
C LEU A 100 7.10 -14.69 6.12
N LEU A 101 8.41 -14.48 5.94
CA LEU A 101 9.38 -14.29 7.02
C LEU A 101 10.19 -13.00 6.84
N GLN A 102 9.69 -12.05 6.03
CA GLN A 102 10.43 -10.85 5.69
C GLN A 102 10.67 -9.89 6.87
N SER A 103 11.69 -9.05 6.74
CA SER A 103 12.05 -8.03 7.75
C SER A 103 12.35 -8.61 9.13
N ASN A 104 13.08 -9.72 9.17
CA ASN A 104 13.57 -10.34 10.40
C ASN A 104 15.12 -10.36 10.39
N ASN A 105 15.70 -11.00 11.39
CA ASN A 105 17.14 -11.16 11.55
C ASN A 105 17.57 -12.63 11.32
N ILE A 106 16.89 -13.33 10.41
CA ILE A 106 17.12 -14.76 10.10
C ILE A 106 18.40 -14.90 9.29
N THR A 107 19.20 -15.92 9.63
CA THR A 107 20.53 -16.19 9.10
C THR A 107 20.60 -17.58 8.46
N GLY A 108 21.75 -17.92 7.86
CA GLY A 108 21.99 -19.23 7.28
C GLY A 108 21.44 -19.40 5.86
N PRO A 109 21.57 -20.61 5.27
CA PRO A 109 21.14 -20.87 3.91
C PRO A 109 19.64 -21.10 3.78
N ILE A 110 19.10 -20.84 2.58
CA ILE A 110 17.77 -21.30 2.20
C ILE A 110 17.82 -22.84 2.08
N PRO A 111 17.00 -23.59 2.83
CA PRO A 111 17.01 -25.05 2.79
C PRO A 111 16.55 -25.57 1.43
N THR A 112 17.24 -26.58 0.89
CA THR A 112 16.88 -27.23 -0.38
C THR A 112 15.50 -27.88 -0.35
N GLU A 113 15.09 -28.31 0.85
CA GLU A 113 13.84 -28.95 1.21
C GLU A 113 12.63 -28.05 0.93
N LEU A 114 12.81 -26.72 0.91
CA LEU A 114 11.76 -25.76 0.56
C LEU A 114 11.20 -26.01 -0.86
N GLY A 115 12.05 -26.52 -1.77
CA GLY A 115 11.65 -26.89 -3.13
C GLY A 115 10.69 -28.09 -3.23
N MET A 116 10.45 -28.82 -2.14
CA MET A 116 9.54 -29.97 -2.11
C MET A 116 8.07 -29.57 -1.98
N LEU A 117 7.78 -28.34 -1.57
CA LEU A 117 6.42 -27.86 -1.24
C LEU A 117 5.64 -27.40 -2.47
N GLN A 118 5.12 -28.35 -3.25
CA GLN A 118 4.50 -28.12 -4.57
C GLN A 118 3.32 -27.13 -4.62
N LYS A 119 2.70 -26.83 -3.46
CA LYS A 119 1.58 -25.88 -3.33
C LYS A 119 2.02 -24.44 -3.05
N LEU A 120 3.31 -24.20 -2.76
CA LEU A 120 3.83 -22.85 -2.51
C LEU A 120 3.56 -21.92 -3.71
N ASN A 121 2.84 -20.85 -3.43
CA ASN A 121 2.52 -19.78 -4.37
C ASN A 121 3.37 -18.54 -4.08
N THR A 122 3.56 -18.22 -2.79
CA THR A 122 4.28 -17.02 -2.36
C THR A 122 5.36 -17.37 -1.35
N ILE A 123 6.59 -16.97 -1.67
CA ILE A 123 7.73 -16.99 -0.76
C ILE A 123 8.27 -15.58 -0.65
N ASP A 124 8.15 -14.99 0.54
CA ASP A 124 8.80 -13.74 0.89
C ASP A 124 9.69 -13.92 2.12
N ILE A 125 10.99 -13.92 1.89
CA ILE A 125 12.02 -13.99 2.93
C ILE A 125 13.02 -12.83 2.75
N SER A 126 12.53 -11.70 2.20
CA SER A 126 13.34 -10.50 1.99
C SER A 126 13.76 -9.84 3.30
N ASP A 127 14.73 -8.93 3.23
CA ASP A 127 15.12 -8.09 4.39
C ASP A 127 15.51 -8.94 5.60
N ASN A 128 16.44 -9.86 5.38
CA ASN A 128 16.99 -10.77 6.37
C ASN A 128 18.52 -10.85 6.21
N GLN A 129 19.18 -11.75 6.96
CA GLN A 129 20.62 -12.00 6.90
C GLN A 129 20.93 -13.38 6.28
N LEU A 130 20.11 -13.84 5.33
CA LEU A 130 20.31 -15.14 4.69
C LEU A 130 21.59 -15.18 3.86
N THR A 131 22.27 -16.31 3.86
CA THR A 131 23.60 -16.51 3.24
C THR A 131 23.59 -17.75 2.34
N GLY A 132 24.70 -18.04 1.65
CA GLY A 132 24.79 -19.21 0.78
C GLY A 132 24.13 -19.01 -0.58
N LYS A 133 23.90 -20.09 -1.32
CA LYS A 133 23.39 -20.06 -2.71
C LYS A 133 21.87 -20.16 -2.75
N ILE A 134 21.26 -19.62 -3.80
CA ILE A 134 19.85 -19.88 -4.11
C ILE A 134 19.72 -21.35 -4.56
N PRO A 135 18.91 -22.19 -3.89
CA PRO A 135 18.76 -23.59 -4.27
C PRO A 135 18.07 -23.76 -5.62
N SER A 136 18.63 -24.59 -6.51
CA SER A 136 17.98 -24.94 -7.78
C SER A 136 16.68 -25.72 -7.58
N SER A 137 16.48 -26.35 -6.42
CA SER A 137 15.24 -27.04 -6.06
C SER A 137 14.02 -26.11 -6.02
N LEU A 138 14.20 -24.79 -5.84
CA LEU A 138 13.09 -23.82 -5.91
C LEU A 138 12.43 -23.80 -7.30
N ALA A 139 13.15 -24.19 -8.35
CA ALA A 139 12.59 -24.32 -9.70
C ALA A 139 11.56 -25.47 -9.82
N GLN A 140 11.50 -26.37 -8.83
CA GLN A 140 10.51 -27.45 -8.79
C GLN A 140 9.13 -26.97 -8.33
N LEU A 141 9.02 -25.75 -7.81
CA LEU A 141 7.78 -25.17 -7.30
C LEU A 141 6.91 -24.64 -8.45
N LYS A 142 6.13 -25.51 -9.07
CA LYS A 142 5.35 -25.19 -10.28
C LYS A 142 4.23 -24.17 -10.06
N SER A 143 3.75 -24.03 -8.84
CA SER A 143 2.67 -23.11 -8.46
C SER A 143 3.19 -21.74 -8.01
N LEU A 144 4.51 -21.55 -7.92
CA LEU A 144 5.11 -20.34 -7.35
C LEU A 144 4.92 -19.15 -8.29
N GLN A 145 4.28 -18.09 -7.79
CA GLN A 145 4.04 -16.85 -8.51
C GLN A 145 4.89 -15.69 -8.00
N TYR A 146 5.23 -15.69 -6.70
CA TYR A 146 5.97 -14.61 -6.05
C TYR A 146 7.17 -15.17 -5.29
N LEU A 147 8.37 -14.76 -5.69
CA LEU A 147 9.62 -15.09 -5.01
C LEU A 147 10.40 -13.80 -4.70
N ARG A 148 10.47 -13.44 -3.42
CA ARG A 148 11.25 -12.30 -2.92
C ARG A 148 12.36 -12.77 -2.01
N LEU A 149 13.60 -12.53 -2.46
CA LEU A 149 14.84 -12.83 -1.75
C LEU A 149 15.69 -11.55 -1.58
N ASN A 150 15.15 -10.38 -1.88
CA ASN A 150 15.91 -9.13 -1.89
C ASN A 150 16.44 -8.76 -0.49
N ASN A 151 17.47 -7.92 -0.46
CA ASN A 151 18.02 -7.37 0.78
C ASN A 151 18.48 -8.48 1.76
N ASN A 152 19.35 -9.36 1.26
CA ASN A 152 19.95 -10.47 2.00
C ASN A 152 21.46 -10.55 1.67
N SER A 153 22.16 -11.57 2.18
CA SER A 153 23.58 -11.84 1.88
C SER A 153 23.77 -13.10 1.01
N LEU A 154 22.81 -13.40 0.12
CA LEU A 154 22.88 -14.57 -0.77
C LEU A 154 24.01 -14.38 -1.80
N SER A 155 24.63 -15.48 -2.20
CA SER A 155 25.86 -15.49 -3.01
C SER A 155 25.86 -16.58 -4.07
N GLY A 156 26.74 -16.46 -5.05
CA GLY A 156 26.83 -17.40 -6.18
C GLY A 156 25.86 -17.08 -7.31
N ALA A 157 25.83 -17.95 -8.32
CA ALA A 157 25.03 -17.75 -9.51
C ALA A 157 23.53 -18.02 -9.28
N VAL A 158 22.70 -17.23 -9.95
CA VAL A 158 21.25 -17.48 -10.03
C VAL A 158 21.03 -18.78 -10.82
N PRO A 159 20.35 -19.80 -10.26
CA PRO A 159 20.10 -21.06 -10.96
C PRO A 159 19.34 -20.84 -12.27
N LEU A 160 19.85 -21.40 -13.36
CA LEU A 160 19.24 -21.28 -14.68
C LEU A 160 17.85 -21.93 -14.72
N GLU A 161 17.62 -22.93 -13.88
CA GLU A 161 16.36 -23.64 -13.74
C GLU A 161 15.21 -22.71 -13.34
N LEU A 162 15.47 -21.62 -12.61
CA LEU A 162 14.45 -20.62 -12.23
C LEU A 162 13.87 -19.89 -13.44
N SER A 163 14.62 -19.81 -14.56
CA SER A 163 14.12 -19.20 -15.79
C SER A 163 12.98 -19.99 -16.45
N ASN A 164 12.85 -21.29 -16.13
CA ASN A 164 11.83 -22.17 -16.69
C ASN A 164 10.50 -22.14 -15.90
N MET A 165 10.41 -21.33 -14.83
CA MET A 165 9.20 -21.22 -14.02
C MET A 165 8.17 -20.33 -14.71
N THR A 166 7.22 -20.93 -15.43
CA THR A 166 6.25 -20.20 -16.26
C THR A 166 5.17 -19.46 -15.47
N GLN A 167 4.89 -19.88 -14.23
CA GLN A 167 3.89 -19.23 -13.37
C GLN A 167 4.47 -18.07 -12.54
N LEU A 168 5.81 -17.95 -12.51
CA LEU A 168 6.49 -16.94 -11.71
C LEU A 168 6.23 -15.56 -12.30
N THR A 169 5.48 -14.74 -11.57
CA THR A 169 5.10 -13.40 -11.98
C THR A 169 6.11 -12.36 -11.48
N LEU A 170 6.61 -12.55 -10.26
CA LEU A 170 7.57 -11.66 -9.61
C LEU A 170 8.76 -12.44 -9.07
N LEU A 171 9.96 -12.00 -9.46
CA LEU A 171 11.24 -12.48 -8.94
C LEU A 171 12.10 -11.27 -8.53
N ASP A 172 12.26 -11.05 -7.23
CA ASP A 172 13.14 -9.99 -6.71
C ASP A 172 14.35 -10.60 -5.99
N LEU A 173 15.51 -10.39 -6.58
CA LEU A 173 16.82 -10.83 -6.12
C LEU A 173 17.75 -9.65 -5.82
N SER A 174 17.20 -8.43 -5.76
CA SER A 174 17.99 -7.21 -5.58
C SER A 174 18.71 -7.16 -4.23
N PHE A 175 19.78 -6.36 -4.14
CA PHE A 175 20.55 -6.14 -2.92
C PHE A 175 20.99 -7.44 -2.22
N ASN A 176 21.74 -8.25 -2.96
CA ASN A 176 22.41 -9.47 -2.48
C ASN A 176 23.88 -9.47 -2.96
N ASN A 177 24.60 -10.56 -2.75
CA ASN A 177 25.97 -10.78 -3.23
C ASN A 177 26.05 -11.81 -4.37
N LEU A 178 25.03 -11.83 -5.23
CA LEU A 178 24.92 -12.78 -6.34
C LEU A 178 25.97 -12.49 -7.42
N SER A 179 26.40 -13.54 -8.10
CA SER A 179 27.46 -13.49 -9.11
C SER A 179 27.09 -14.18 -10.42
N GLY A 180 27.92 -14.00 -11.45
CA GLY A 180 27.73 -14.66 -12.74
C GLY A 180 26.84 -13.89 -13.73
N PRO A 181 26.46 -14.52 -14.86
CA PRO A 181 25.74 -13.84 -15.93
C PRO A 181 24.29 -13.55 -15.55
N VAL A 182 23.76 -12.41 -16.01
CA VAL A 182 22.33 -12.08 -15.89
C VAL A 182 21.49 -13.14 -16.62
N PRO A 183 20.65 -13.93 -15.94
CA PRO A 183 19.85 -14.93 -16.63
C PRO A 183 18.63 -14.27 -17.28
N ARG A 184 18.23 -14.78 -18.44
CA ARG A 184 16.99 -14.38 -19.10
C ARG A 184 15.83 -15.06 -18.38
N HIS A 185 15.04 -14.30 -17.62
CA HIS A 185 13.87 -14.82 -16.92
C HIS A 185 12.58 -14.38 -17.62
N LEU A 186 11.58 -15.25 -17.55
CA LEU A 186 10.26 -15.04 -18.16
C LEU A 186 9.25 -14.37 -17.20
N ALA A 187 9.65 -14.06 -15.96
CA ALA A 187 8.80 -13.39 -15.00
C ALA A 187 8.43 -11.96 -15.49
N LYS A 188 7.18 -11.56 -15.25
CA LYS A 188 6.69 -10.21 -15.63
C LYS A 188 7.50 -9.11 -14.96
N THR A 189 7.97 -9.36 -13.74
CA THR A 189 8.82 -8.45 -12.97
C THR A 189 10.03 -9.20 -12.46
N PHE A 190 11.21 -8.78 -12.89
CA PHE A 190 12.49 -9.36 -12.52
C PHE A 190 13.47 -8.26 -12.08
N ASN A 191 13.95 -8.33 -10.84
CA ASN A 191 14.85 -7.35 -10.27
C ASN A 191 16.15 -8.01 -9.77
N LEU A 192 17.29 -7.47 -10.19
CA LEU A 192 18.64 -7.91 -9.81
C LEU A 192 19.52 -6.75 -9.33
N LEU A 193 18.97 -5.55 -9.19
CA LEU A 193 19.75 -4.35 -8.86
C LEU A 193 20.47 -4.49 -7.52
N GLY A 194 21.63 -3.86 -7.35
CA GLY A 194 22.35 -3.90 -6.07
C GLY A 194 23.11 -5.21 -5.79
N ASN A 195 23.33 -6.06 -6.79
CA ASN A 195 24.26 -7.20 -6.70
C ASN A 195 25.61 -6.82 -7.34
N PRO A 196 26.70 -6.69 -6.57
CA PRO A 196 27.95 -6.11 -7.05
C PRO A 196 28.77 -7.05 -7.98
N ILE A 197 28.46 -8.35 -8.03
CA ILE A 197 29.28 -9.38 -8.69
C ILE A 197 28.57 -9.95 -9.96
N ILE A 198 27.51 -9.30 -10.44
CA ILE A 198 26.78 -9.71 -11.65
C ILE A 198 27.41 -9.10 -12.90
N CYS A 199 27.72 -9.93 -13.91
CA CYS A 199 28.25 -9.47 -15.18
C CYS A 199 27.14 -9.33 -16.23
N ALA A 200 27.07 -8.17 -16.90
CA ALA A 200 26.00 -7.88 -17.86
C ALA A 200 26.15 -8.63 -19.21
N THR A 201 27.37 -9.03 -19.60
CA THR A 201 27.66 -9.48 -20.98
C THR A 201 28.23 -10.89 -21.11
N GLY A 202 28.60 -11.55 -20.00
CA GLY A 202 29.18 -12.91 -20.00
C GLY A 202 30.52 -13.05 -20.76
N LYS A 203 31.13 -11.94 -21.20
CA LYS A 203 32.39 -11.89 -21.95
C LYS A 203 33.58 -11.39 -21.12
N GLU A 204 33.34 -11.06 -19.86
CA GLU A 204 34.37 -10.59 -18.93
C GLU A 204 35.16 -11.79 -18.39
N PRO A 205 36.51 -11.72 -18.35
CA PRO A 205 37.38 -12.86 -18.04
C PRO A 205 37.20 -13.43 -16.62
N GLU A 206 36.53 -12.70 -15.72
CA GLU A 206 36.25 -13.10 -14.34
C GLU A 206 34.82 -13.65 -14.13
N CYS A 207 34.02 -13.77 -15.19
CA CYS A 207 32.61 -14.12 -15.07
C CYS A 207 32.32 -15.64 -14.97
N ASN A 208 33.34 -16.47 -15.18
CA ASN A 208 33.26 -17.91 -14.93
C ASN A 208 33.82 -18.17 -13.54
N GLY A 209 32.94 -18.36 -12.55
CA GLY A 209 33.28 -18.46 -11.13
C GLY A 209 34.30 -19.56 -10.79
N THR A 210 35.58 -19.26 -10.95
CA THR A 210 36.70 -20.05 -10.42
C THR A 210 37.43 -19.24 -9.36
N THR A 211 37.41 -19.81 -8.16
CA THR A 211 38.14 -19.37 -6.97
C THR A 211 39.64 -19.32 -7.23
N THR A 212 40.25 -18.13 -7.24
CA THR A 212 41.65 -17.94 -6.86
C THR A 212 41.89 -16.56 -6.28
N SER A 213 42.56 -16.56 -5.14
CA SER A 213 42.95 -15.47 -4.25
C SER A 213 43.83 -14.38 -4.89
N MET A 214 43.67 -13.16 -4.35
CA MET A 214 44.55 -11.96 -4.42
C MET A 214 46.08 -12.26 -4.30
N PRO A 215 47.02 -11.30 -4.58
CA PRO A 215 46.87 -9.83 -4.47
C PRO A 215 47.51 -8.95 -5.58
N LEU A 216 47.16 -7.66 -5.54
CA LEU A 216 47.81 -6.53 -6.25
C LEU A 216 49.30 -6.39 -5.85
N PRO A 217 50.17 -5.80 -6.71
CA PRO A 217 50.38 -4.34 -6.64
C PRO A 217 50.70 -3.60 -7.96
N PHE A 218 50.42 -2.28 -7.92
CA PHE A 218 50.99 -1.13 -8.64
C PHE A 218 52.12 -1.36 -9.69
N THR A 219 52.04 -0.74 -10.88
CA THR A 219 52.79 0.50 -11.24
C THR A 219 52.69 0.92 -12.72
N LEU A 220 52.87 2.24 -12.88
CA LEU A 220 53.11 3.16 -13.98
C LEU A 220 53.80 2.70 -15.30
N ASN A 221 53.32 3.33 -16.39
CA ASN A 221 54.04 4.06 -17.45
C ASN A 221 54.44 3.42 -18.80
N ASN A 222 54.20 4.28 -19.79
CA ASN A 222 54.96 4.60 -21.01
C ASN A 222 54.71 3.89 -22.34
N SER A 223 54.62 4.79 -23.33
CA SER A 223 54.56 4.59 -24.76
C SER A 223 55.82 3.94 -25.32
N GLN A 224 55.68 3.23 -26.44
CA GLN A 224 56.60 3.33 -27.57
C GLN A 224 56.02 2.70 -28.85
N ASN A 225 56.31 3.37 -29.95
CA ASN A 225 55.99 3.06 -31.34
C ASN A 225 56.82 1.87 -31.87
N ALA A 226 56.27 1.08 -32.80
CA ALA A 226 56.75 0.95 -34.20
C ALA A 226 56.25 -0.34 -34.90
N GLN A 227 55.70 -0.11 -36.09
CA GLN A 227 55.33 -0.93 -37.26
C GLN A 227 56.29 -2.09 -37.71
N PRO A 228 56.07 -2.78 -38.88
CA PRO A 228 54.86 -3.40 -39.48
C PRO A 228 55.17 -4.77 -40.16
N PHE A 229 54.16 -5.50 -40.69
CA PHE A 229 54.35 -6.29 -41.94
C PHE A 229 53.02 -6.70 -42.62
N GLY A 230 52.97 -6.56 -43.95
CA GLY A 230 52.17 -7.45 -44.83
C GLY A 230 50.82 -6.95 -45.37
N ARG A 231 50.81 -6.50 -46.64
CA ARG A 231 49.65 -6.07 -47.47
C ARG A 231 48.74 -7.23 -47.94
N SER A 232 47.47 -6.90 -48.21
CA SER A 232 46.85 -7.06 -49.56
C SER A 232 45.56 -6.20 -49.70
N LYS A 233 45.41 -5.55 -50.86
CA LYS A 233 44.22 -4.77 -51.32
C LYS A 233 43.20 -5.77 -51.93
N THR A 234 41.89 -5.55 -52.14
CA THR A 234 41.14 -4.41 -52.69
C THR A 234 39.64 -4.78 -52.69
N HIS A 235 38.73 -3.86 -52.38
CA HIS A 235 37.57 -3.43 -53.20
C HIS A 235 36.56 -2.65 -52.35
N LYS A 236 36.53 -1.33 -52.56
CA LYS A 236 35.38 -0.48 -52.26
C LYS A 236 34.69 -0.19 -53.59
N ILE A 237 33.35 -0.23 -53.59
CA ILE A 237 32.41 0.74 -54.19
C ILE A 237 31.03 0.06 -54.12
N ALA A 238 30.28 0.31 -53.05
CA ALA A 238 28.83 0.09 -52.93
C ALA A 238 28.25 0.75 -51.65
N LEU A 239 28.75 1.94 -51.26
CA LEU A 239 28.37 2.58 -49.99
C LEU A 239 28.08 4.07 -50.11
N ALA A 240 27.40 4.49 -51.18
CA ALA A 240 27.01 5.90 -51.37
C ALA A 240 25.51 6.11 -51.65
N PHE A 241 24.74 5.06 -51.96
CA PHE A 241 23.29 5.18 -52.18
C PHE A 241 22.43 4.59 -51.04
N GLY A 242 23.02 3.84 -50.11
CA GLY A 242 22.30 3.30 -48.94
C GLY A 242 22.16 4.28 -47.77
N THR A 243 22.93 5.38 -47.76
CA THR A 243 23.01 6.28 -46.61
C THR A 243 21.93 7.35 -46.60
N SER A 244 21.38 7.78 -47.75
CA SER A 244 20.32 8.79 -47.75
C SER A 244 18.94 8.20 -47.43
N LEU A 245 18.63 7.00 -47.94
CA LEU A 245 17.38 6.31 -47.65
C LEU A 245 17.35 5.78 -46.20
N GLY A 246 18.51 5.32 -45.70
CA GLY A 246 18.67 4.87 -44.32
C GLY A 246 18.44 6.00 -43.30
N CYS A 247 18.94 7.21 -43.56
CA CYS A 247 18.73 8.36 -42.67
C CYS A 247 17.26 8.79 -42.62
N ILE A 248 16.53 8.75 -43.75
CA ILE A 248 15.10 9.08 -43.79
C ILE A 248 14.28 8.01 -43.04
N CYS A 249 14.59 6.73 -43.22
CA CYS A 249 13.96 5.65 -42.46
C CYS A 249 14.25 5.76 -40.95
N LEU A 250 15.47 6.12 -40.55
CA LEU A 250 15.83 6.30 -39.14
C LEU A 250 15.15 7.53 -38.52
N LEU A 251 14.91 8.59 -39.28
CA LEU A 251 14.13 9.75 -38.81
C LEU A 251 12.64 9.43 -38.68
N ILE A 252 12.07 8.63 -39.60
CA ILE A 252 10.68 8.17 -39.52
C ILE A 252 10.50 7.18 -38.36
N ILE A 253 11.46 6.27 -38.15
CA ILE A 253 11.47 5.36 -37.01
C ILE A 253 11.70 6.13 -35.71
N GLY A 254 12.59 7.12 -35.69
CA GLY A 254 12.81 7.99 -34.53
C GLY A 254 11.58 8.82 -34.19
N PHE A 255 10.88 9.36 -35.19
CA PHE A 255 9.61 10.08 -35.00
C PHE A 255 8.47 9.12 -34.60
N GLY A 256 8.44 7.91 -35.15
CA GLY A 256 7.52 6.84 -34.76
C GLY A 256 7.77 6.36 -33.34
N ILE A 257 9.02 6.24 -32.91
CA ILE A 257 9.42 5.95 -31.53
C ILE A 257 9.11 7.14 -30.64
N PHE A 258 9.27 8.38 -31.10
CA PHE A 258 8.91 9.57 -30.33
C PHE A 258 7.39 9.70 -30.18
N LEU A 259 6.60 9.40 -31.21
CA LEU A 259 5.15 9.34 -31.14
C LEU A 259 4.68 8.14 -30.32
N TRP A 260 5.31 6.98 -30.44
CA TRP A 260 5.03 5.80 -29.62
C TRP A 260 5.46 6.01 -28.17
N TRP A 261 6.56 6.70 -27.92
CA TRP A 261 7.03 7.07 -26.59
C TRP A 261 6.12 8.15 -26.03
N ARG A 262 5.70 9.16 -26.79
CA ARG A 262 4.71 10.16 -26.37
C ARG A 262 3.32 9.53 -26.15
N GLN A 263 2.94 8.52 -26.93
CA GLN A 263 1.70 7.76 -26.76
C GLN A 263 1.79 6.76 -25.60
N LYS A 264 2.96 6.17 -25.33
CA LYS A 264 3.26 5.28 -24.20
C LYS A 264 3.42 6.05 -22.89
N HIS A 265 3.97 7.26 -22.95
CA HIS A 265 4.12 8.18 -21.83
C HIS A 265 2.79 8.87 -21.50
N ASN A 266 1.96 9.19 -22.52
CA ASN A 266 0.57 9.57 -22.31
C ASN A 266 -0.30 8.40 -21.84
N LYS A 267 0.05 7.14 -22.20
CA LYS A 267 -0.55 5.94 -21.60
C LYS A 267 -0.01 5.62 -20.20
N GLN A 268 1.19 6.09 -19.81
CA GLN A 268 1.70 5.96 -18.45
C GLN A 268 1.03 6.91 -17.44
N ILE A 269 0.15 7.80 -17.89
CA ILE A 269 -0.77 8.58 -17.01
C ILE A 269 -2.13 7.87 -16.85
N PHE A 270 -2.35 6.75 -17.54
CA PHE A 270 -3.57 5.95 -17.38
C PHE A 270 -3.19 4.49 -17.13
N PHE A 271 -3.22 4.09 -15.86
CA PHE A 271 -3.29 2.68 -15.49
C PHE A 271 -4.61 2.12 -16.02
N ASP A 272 -4.61 1.73 -17.29
CA ASP A 272 -5.62 0.89 -17.87
C ASP A 272 -5.22 -0.53 -17.52
N ILE A 273 -5.92 -1.08 -16.52
CA ILE A 273 -5.85 -2.50 -16.21
C ILE A 273 -6.45 -3.16 -17.44
N ASN A 274 -5.57 -3.76 -18.26
CA ASN A 274 -6.03 -4.64 -19.32
C ASN A 274 -6.89 -5.71 -18.64
N GLU A 275 -8.17 -5.68 -18.99
CA GLU A 275 -9.09 -6.79 -18.79
C GLU A 275 -8.42 -8.06 -19.28
N GLN A 276 -8.05 -8.95 -18.36
CA GLN A 276 -8.19 -10.38 -18.56
C GLN A 276 -7.89 -11.14 -17.27
N HIS A 277 -8.94 -11.83 -16.83
CA HIS A 277 -8.97 -13.03 -16.00
C HIS A 277 -8.95 -12.84 -14.48
N HIS A 278 -10.06 -13.33 -13.91
CA HIS A 278 -10.32 -13.52 -12.51
C HIS A 278 -9.18 -14.30 -11.85
N GLU A 279 -8.41 -13.65 -10.99
CA GLU A 279 -7.69 -14.34 -9.92
C GLU A 279 -8.07 -13.74 -8.57
N GLN A 280 -8.19 -14.66 -7.65
CA GLN A 280 -8.89 -14.59 -6.39
C GLN A 280 -8.08 -13.74 -5.41
N VAL A 281 -8.50 -12.50 -5.17
CA VAL A 281 -7.85 -11.63 -4.20
C VAL A 281 -8.14 -12.18 -2.79
N CYS A 282 -7.20 -12.94 -2.22
CA CYS A 282 -7.23 -13.36 -0.82
C CYS A 282 -6.71 -12.21 0.05
N LEU A 283 -7.61 -11.32 0.50
CA LEU A 283 -7.30 -10.23 1.43
C LEU A 283 -7.69 -10.59 2.88
N GLY A 284 -6.76 -11.17 3.65
CA GLY A 284 -6.85 -11.25 5.12
C GLY A 284 -8.18 -11.78 5.74
N ASN A 285 -8.46 -11.37 6.99
CA ASN A 285 -9.66 -11.73 7.77
C ASN A 285 -10.98 -11.12 7.23
N LEU A 286 -11.00 -10.55 6.02
CA LEU A 286 -12.19 -9.91 5.46
C LEU A 286 -13.23 -10.96 5.08
N ARG A 287 -14.42 -10.85 5.66
CA ARG A 287 -15.51 -11.78 5.38
C ARG A 287 -16.05 -11.53 3.96
N ARG A 288 -16.02 -12.56 3.12
CA ARG A 288 -16.73 -12.54 1.83
C ARG A 288 -18.21 -12.84 2.03
N PHE A 289 -19.05 -11.84 1.86
CA PHE A 289 -20.50 -11.97 1.98
C PHE A 289 -21.12 -12.46 0.67
N GLN A 290 -22.17 -13.28 0.77
CA GLN A 290 -23.01 -13.56 -0.38
C GLN A 290 -23.93 -12.37 -0.67
N PHE A 291 -24.13 -12.03 -1.94
CA PHE A 291 -25.02 -10.93 -2.32
C PHE A 291 -26.43 -11.06 -1.72
N ARG A 292 -26.97 -12.29 -1.72
CA ARG A 292 -28.30 -12.58 -1.17
C ARG A 292 -28.38 -12.31 0.33
N GLU A 293 -27.31 -12.56 1.07
CA GLU A 293 -27.22 -12.27 2.50
C GLU A 293 -27.38 -10.77 2.76
N LEU A 294 -26.60 -9.94 2.05
CA LEU A 294 -26.68 -8.48 2.17
C LEU A 294 -27.99 -7.91 1.63
N GLN A 295 -28.56 -8.54 0.60
CA GLN A 295 -29.86 -8.19 0.07
C GLN A 295 -30.96 -8.40 1.12
N VAL A 296 -30.96 -9.52 1.83
CA VAL A 296 -31.89 -9.77 2.94
C VAL A 296 -31.64 -8.79 4.09
N ALA A 297 -30.38 -8.62 4.50
CA ALA A 297 -29.99 -7.74 5.59
C ALA A 297 -30.43 -6.28 5.39
N THR A 298 -30.49 -5.81 4.14
CA THR A 298 -30.88 -4.44 3.77
C THR A 298 -32.33 -4.28 3.33
N ASN A 299 -33.17 -5.32 3.48
CA ASN A 299 -34.55 -5.37 2.97
C ASN A 299 -34.62 -5.07 1.46
N ASN A 300 -33.90 -5.83 0.65
CA ASN A 300 -33.76 -5.64 -0.80
C ASN A 300 -33.24 -4.25 -1.18
N PHE A 301 -32.26 -3.72 -0.45
CA PHE A 301 -31.71 -2.38 -0.67
C PHE A 301 -32.81 -1.29 -0.70
N SER A 302 -33.75 -1.37 0.24
CA SER A 302 -34.90 -0.45 0.31
C SER A 302 -34.45 1.00 0.48
N ASN A 303 -35.13 1.92 -0.23
CA ASN A 303 -34.91 3.37 -0.06
C ASN A 303 -35.10 3.84 1.38
N LYS A 304 -35.90 3.14 2.20
CA LYS A 304 -36.11 3.45 3.63
C LYS A 304 -34.88 3.18 4.50
N LYS A 305 -33.92 2.39 4.01
CA LYS A 305 -32.70 2.00 4.73
C LYS A 305 -31.47 2.79 4.26
N ILE A 306 -31.64 3.78 3.38
CA ILE A 306 -30.52 4.59 2.89
C ILE A 306 -30.00 5.50 4.01
N LEU A 307 -28.71 5.36 4.31
CA LEU A 307 -27.96 6.23 5.21
C LEU A 307 -27.35 7.42 4.47
N GLY A 308 -26.97 7.23 3.19
CA GLY A 308 -26.41 8.28 2.37
C GLY A 308 -26.37 7.90 0.89
N LYS A 309 -26.37 8.93 0.03
CA LYS A 309 -26.20 8.81 -1.43
C LYS A 309 -24.98 9.64 -1.83
N GLY A 310 -24.09 9.07 -2.64
CA GLY A 310 -22.92 9.75 -3.19
C GLY A 310 -22.73 9.46 -4.68
N GLY A 311 -21.71 10.08 -5.29
CA GLY A 311 -21.32 9.78 -6.67
C GLY A 311 -20.74 8.37 -6.84
N PHE A 312 -20.30 7.77 -5.74
CA PHE A 312 -19.72 6.43 -5.73
C PHE A 312 -20.72 5.32 -5.46
N GLY A 313 -21.93 5.63 -4.99
CA GLY A 313 -22.86 4.60 -4.56
C GLY A 313 -23.92 5.09 -3.58
N ASN A 314 -24.73 4.15 -3.12
CA ASN A 314 -25.66 4.36 -2.02
C ASN A 314 -25.20 3.51 -0.82
N VAL A 315 -25.31 4.07 0.38
CA VAL A 315 -25.01 3.37 1.64
C VAL A 315 -26.31 3.01 2.33
N TYR A 316 -26.48 1.75 2.70
CA TYR A 316 -27.68 1.20 3.31
C TYR A 316 -27.39 0.69 4.73
N LYS A 317 -28.34 0.88 5.65
CA LYS A 317 -28.32 0.22 6.96
C LYS A 317 -28.78 -1.23 6.80
N GLY A 318 -27.93 -2.17 7.18
CA GLY A 318 -28.22 -3.61 7.21
C GLY A 318 -28.24 -4.17 8.63
N CYS A 319 -28.93 -5.30 8.79
CA CYS A 319 -28.84 -6.14 9.99
C CYS A 319 -28.54 -7.56 9.52
N LEU A 320 -27.36 -8.08 9.90
CA LEU A 320 -26.92 -9.42 9.57
C LEU A 320 -27.71 -10.47 10.37
N SER A 321 -27.60 -11.75 9.99
CA SER A 321 -28.37 -12.84 10.61
C SER A 321 -28.06 -13.07 12.10
N ASP A 322 -26.87 -12.66 12.54
CA ASP A 322 -26.40 -12.69 13.92
C ASP A 322 -26.87 -11.48 14.75
N GLY A 323 -27.62 -10.54 14.14
CA GLY A 323 -28.08 -9.31 14.77
C GLY A 323 -27.12 -8.12 14.60
N THR A 324 -25.94 -8.32 14.03
CA THR A 324 -24.93 -7.26 13.84
C THR A 324 -25.45 -6.19 12.88
N ILE A 325 -25.41 -4.92 13.32
CA ILE A 325 -25.84 -3.78 12.50
C ILE A 325 -24.66 -3.29 11.67
N VAL A 326 -24.85 -3.19 10.35
CA VAL A 326 -23.78 -2.83 9.39
C VAL A 326 -24.22 -1.71 8.46
N ALA A 327 -23.24 -1.01 7.89
CA ALA A 327 -23.42 -0.09 6.78
C ALA A 327 -22.92 -0.78 5.49
N VAL A 328 -23.82 -0.98 4.52
CA VAL A 328 -23.53 -1.63 3.24
C VAL A 328 -23.46 -0.56 2.15
N LYS A 329 -22.25 -0.29 1.64
CA LYS A 329 -22.01 0.62 0.52
C LYS A 329 -22.12 -0.17 -0.78
N ARG A 330 -23.16 0.09 -1.56
CA ARG A 330 -23.38 -0.49 -2.90
C ARG A 330 -22.92 0.52 -3.95
N LEU A 331 -21.90 0.17 -4.72
CA LEU A 331 -21.33 1.07 -5.72
C LEU A 331 -22.24 1.18 -6.95
N LYS A 332 -22.39 2.39 -7.51
CA LYS A 332 -23.16 2.60 -8.74
C LYS A 332 -22.33 2.16 -9.93
N ASP A 333 -22.88 1.24 -10.72
CA ASP A 333 -22.30 0.65 -11.93
C ASP A 333 -20.95 -0.03 -11.71
N GLY A 334 -20.99 -1.30 -11.30
CA GLY A 334 -19.81 -2.19 -11.22
C GLY A 334 -19.08 -2.42 -12.55
N ASN A 335 -19.52 -1.78 -13.64
CA ASN A 335 -18.90 -1.78 -14.96
C ASN A 335 -18.26 -0.42 -15.33
N ALA A 336 -18.47 0.64 -14.55
CA ALA A 336 -17.81 1.91 -14.77
C ALA A 336 -16.37 1.83 -14.25
N ILE A 337 -15.39 2.13 -15.12
CA ILE A 337 -13.94 2.04 -14.85
C ILE A 337 -13.53 2.74 -13.53
N GLY A 338 -14.27 3.77 -13.09
CA GLY A 338 -14.04 4.48 -11.83
C GLY A 338 -14.47 3.73 -10.58
N GLY A 339 -15.62 3.03 -10.62
CA GLY A 339 -16.19 2.33 -9.47
C GLY A 339 -15.40 1.08 -9.08
N ASP A 340 -14.93 0.32 -10.07
CA ASP A 340 -14.10 -0.87 -9.83
C ASP A 340 -12.73 -0.51 -9.26
N LYS A 341 -12.10 0.56 -9.76
CA LYS A 341 -10.83 1.05 -9.20
C LYS A 341 -10.97 1.48 -7.74
N GLN A 342 -12.08 2.12 -7.39
CA GLN A 342 -12.38 2.49 -6.01
C GLN A 342 -12.65 1.27 -5.13
N PHE A 343 -13.43 0.30 -5.62
CA PHE A 343 -13.70 -0.94 -4.89
C PHE A 343 -12.39 -1.64 -4.53
N GLN A 344 -11.52 -1.83 -5.51
CA GLN A 344 -10.23 -2.46 -5.31
C GLN A 344 -9.35 -1.67 -4.34
N THR A 345 -9.31 -0.34 -4.48
CA THR A 345 -8.55 0.54 -3.58
C THR A 345 -9.08 0.45 -2.14
N GLU A 346 -10.39 0.53 -1.92
CA GLU A 346 -10.96 0.42 -0.56
C GLU A 346 -10.66 -0.94 0.05
N VAL A 347 -10.77 -2.03 -0.71
CA VAL A 347 -10.48 -3.39 -0.23
C VAL A 347 -8.99 -3.56 0.09
N GLU A 348 -8.09 -3.11 -0.78
CA GLU A 348 -6.63 -3.19 -0.57
C GLU A 348 -6.16 -2.30 0.59
N MET A 349 -6.48 -1.00 0.56
CA MET A 349 -5.93 -0.02 1.49
C MET A 349 -6.41 -0.21 2.94
N ILE A 350 -7.66 -0.59 3.12
CA ILE A 350 -8.26 -0.76 4.46
C ILE A 350 -7.84 -2.08 5.12
N SER A 351 -7.37 -3.04 4.32
CA SER A 351 -6.79 -4.29 4.81
C SER A 351 -5.39 -4.09 5.39
N LEU A 352 -4.69 -3.03 4.94
CA LEU A 352 -3.34 -2.67 5.37
C LEU A 352 -3.32 -1.76 6.61
N ALA A 353 -4.42 -1.06 6.90
CA ALA A 353 -4.50 -0.03 7.93
C ALA A 353 -5.53 -0.37 9.01
N VAL A 354 -5.07 -0.54 10.26
CA VAL A 354 -5.93 -0.83 11.41
C VAL A 354 -5.63 0.15 12.54
N HIS A 355 -6.59 1.03 12.83
CA HIS A 355 -6.47 2.03 13.89
C HIS A 355 -7.86 2.44 14.38
N ARG A 356 -7.99 2.77 15.67
CA ARG A 356 -9.29 3.12 16.30
C ARG A 356 -10.02 4.29 15.63
N ASN A 357 -9.26 5.24 15.08
CA ASN A 357 -9.79 6.42 14.40
C ASN A 357 -9.85 6.24 12.87
N LEU A 358 -9.75 5.01 12.36
CA LEU A 358 -9.93 4.66 10.95
C LEU A 358 -11.06 3.65 10.80
N LEU A 359 -11.88 3.83 9.76
CA LEU A 359 -12.98 2.94 9.50
C LEU A 359 -12.41 1.60 9.05
N HIS A 360 -12.72 0.53 9.78
CA HIS A 360 -12.32 -0.82 9.40
C HIS A 360 -13.40 -1.48 8.52
N LEU A 361 -12.98 -2.19 7.47
CA LEU A 361 -13.88 -2.94 6.60
C LEU A 361 -14.17 -4.32 7.20
N TYR A 362 -15.45 -4.64 7.43
CA TYR A 362 -15.85 -5.97 7.92
C TYR A 362 -15.80 -7.02 6.81
N GLY A 363 -16.05 -6.61 5.57
CA GLY A 363 -16.01 -7.52 4.45
C GLY A 363 -16.57 -6.92 3.17
N PHE A 364 -16.67 -7.75 2.15
CA PHE A 364 -17.11 -7.33 0.83
C PHE A 364 -17.96 -8.40 0.15
N SER A 365 -18.73 -7.99 -0.85
CA SER A 365 -19.44 -8.87 -1.77
C SER A 365 -19.14 -8.45 -3.19
N MET A 366 -18.67 -9.40 -4.00
CA MET A 366 -18.37 -9.20 -5.41
C MET A 366 -19.12 -10.24 -6.25
N THR A 367 -19.97 -9.74 -7.13
CA THR A 367 -20.63 -10.49 -8.21
C THR A 367 -20.29 -9.82 -9.54
N PRO A 368 -20.53 -10.42 -10.72
CA PRO A 368 -20.20 -9.79 -12.01
C PRO A 368 -20.74 -8.36 -12.14
N THR A 369 -21.95 -8.08 -11.66
CA THR A 369 -22.63 -6.79 -11.81
C THR A 369 -22.58 -5.89 -10.58
N GLU A 370 -22.32 -6.46 -9.40
CA GLU A 370 -22.44 -5.76 -8.12
C GLU A 370 -21.15 -5.80 -7.33
N ARG A 371 -20.78 -4.64 -6.79
CA ARG A 371 -19.67 -4.44 -5.85
C ARG A 371 -20.24 -3.81 -4.58
N LEU A 372 -20.06 -4.50 -3.45
CA LEU A 372 -20.54 -4.03 -2.15
C LEU A 372 -19.45 -4.13 -1.09
N LEU A 373 -19.40 -3.12 -0.24
CA LEU A 373 -18.50 -3.02 0.90
C LEU A 373 -19.33 -2.97 2.17
N VAL A 374 -18.89 -3.70 3.20
CA VAL A 374 -19.60 -3.84 4.47
C VAL A 374 -18.74 -3.25 5.58
N TYR A 375 -19.30 -2.25 6.26
CA TYR A 375 -18.67 -1.50 7.33
C TYR A 375 -19.44 -1.65 8.64
N PRO A 376 -18.78 -1.44 9.80
CA PRO A 376 -19.49 -1.21 11.05
C PRO A 376 -20.44 -0.02 10.90
N TYR A 377 -21.62 -0.12 11.49
CA TYR A 377 -22.58 0.97 11.47
C TYR A 377 -22.19 2.07 12.47
N MET A 378 -22.02 3.29 11.96
CA MET A 378 -21.72 4.48 12.75
C MET A 378 -23.03 5.18 13.13
N SER A 379 -23.43 5.07 14.39
CA SER A 379 -24.76 5.50 14.87
C SER A 379 -25.00 7.00 14.78
N ASN A 380 -23.96 7.81 15.01
CA ASN A 380 -24.01 9.26 14.94
C ASN A 380 -23.76 9.81 13.51
N GLY A 381 -23.53 8.92 12.54
CA GLY A 381 -23.35 9.26 11.13
C GLY A 381 -22.09 10.08 10.84
N SER A 382 -22.11 10.90 9.80
CA SER A 382 -20.97 11.77 9.45
C SER A 382 -20.94 13.06 10.28
N VAL A 383 -19.76 13.61 10.50
CA VAL A 383 -19.59 14.95 11.11
C VAL A 383 -20.41 15.99 10.34
N ALA A 384 -20.38 15.96 9.01
CA ALA A 384 -21.11 16.93 8.19
C ALA A 384 -22.64 16.80 8.27
N SER A 385 -23.20 15.62 8.58
CA SER A 385 -24.63 15.50 8.92
C SER A 385 -24.88 15.97 10.35
N ARG A 386 -23.97 15.65 11.26
CA ARG A 386 -24.11 15.94 12.68
C ARG A 386 -24.00 17.43 13.00
N LEU A 387 -23.17 18.18 12.26
CA LEU A 387 -23.06 19.64 12.34
C LEU A 387 -24.37 20.36 11.98
N LYS A 388 -25.24 19.76 11.16
CA LYS A 388 -26.56 20.31 10.79
C LYS A 388 -27.70 19.80 11.68
N ALA A 389 -27.45 18.77 12.49
CA ALA A 389 -28.46 18.11 13.30
C ALA A 389 -28.63 18.75 14.68
N LYS A 390 -29.82 18.63 15.27
CA LYS A 390 -30.13 19.10 16.63
C LYS A 390 -30.23 17.92 17.61
N PRO A 391 -29.74 18.05 18.86
CA PRO A 391 -29.03 19.21 19.42
C PRO A 391 -27.67 19.43 18.74
N PRO A 392 -27.11 20.66 18.71
CA PRO A 392 -25.81 20.89 18.06
C PRO A 392 -24.69 20.16 18.81
N LEU A 393 -23.60 19.83 18.09
CA LEU A 393 -22.37 19.36 18.72
C LEU A 393 -21.77 20.49 19.57
N ASP A 394 -21.50 20.18 20.84
CA ASP A 394 -20.81 21.09 21.74
C ASP A 394 -19.34 21.29 21.32
N TRP A 395 -18.70 22.29 21.92
CA TRP A 395 -17.35 22.67 21.57
C TRP A 395 -16.32 21.57 21.91
N THR A 396 -16.45 20.96 23.10
CA THR A 396 -15.57 19.89 23.56
C THR A 396 -15.59 18.67 22.63
N THR A 397 -16.77 18.27 22.15
CA THR A 397 -16.91 17.17 21.19
C THR A 397 -16.29 17.54 19.85
N ARG A 398 -16.43 18.79 19.38
CA ARG A 398 -15.75 19.25 18.13
C ARG A 398 -14.23 19.17 18.24
N LYS A 399 -13.64 19.56 19.38
CA LYS A 399 -12.21 19.41 19.66
C LYS A 399 -11.79 17.93 19.66
N ARG A 400 -12.57 17.07 20.31
CA ARG A 400 -12.32 15.62 20.35
C ARG A 400 -12.36 14.99 18.95
N ILE A 401 -13.33 15.39 18.13
CA ILE A 401 -13.43 14.97 16.73
C ILE A 401 -12.20 15.39 15.93
N ALA A 402 -11.77 16.65 16.06
CA ALA A 402 -10.57 17.15 15.39
C ALA A 402 -9.33 16.34 15.77
N LEU A 403 -9.14 16.08 17.07
CA LEU A 403 -8.02 15.29 17.58
C LEU A 403 -8.06 13.83 17.11
N GLY A 404 -9.23 13.20 17.14
CA GLY A 404 -9.41 11.82 16.65
C GLY A 404 -9.11 11.69 15.14
N ALA A 405 -9.63 12.62 14.34
CA ALA A 405 -9.33 12.67 12.91
C ALA A 405 -7.84 12.92 12.63
N ALA A 406 -7.19 13.81 13.40
CA ALA A 406 -5.76 14.07 13.29
C ALA A 406 -4.92 12.81 13.60
N ARG A 407 -5.28 12.07 14.65
CA ARG A 407 -4.63 10.79 15.02
C ARG A 407 -4.80 9.73 13.93
N GLY A 408 -5.97 9.65 13.31
CA GLY A 408 -6.20 8.78 12.16
C GLY A 408 -5.27 9.10 10.98
N LEU A 409 -5.15 10.38 10.61
CA LEU A 409 -4.26 10.80 9.51
C LEU A 409 -2.78 10.64 9.85
N LEU A 410 -2.38 10.92 11.09
CA LEU A 410 -1.03 10.64 11.59
C LEU A 410 -0.65 9.18 11.36
N TYR A 411 -1.53 8.24 11.74
CA TYR A 411 -1.30 6.82 11.53
C TYR A 411 -1.10 6.50 10.04
N LEU A 412 -1.93 7.05 9.16
CA LEU A 412 -1.82 6.81 7.71
C LEU A 412 -0.51 7.34 7.10
N HIS A 413 -0.04 8.51 7.56
CA HIS A 413 1.11 9.20 6.95
C HIS A 413 2.47 8.78 7.51
N GLU A 414 2.51 8.40 8.78
CA GLU A 414 3.78 8.24 9.52
C GLU A 414 3.95 6.86 10.15
N GLN A 415 2.89 6.03 10.23
CA GLN A 415 2.93 4.72 10.89
C GLN A 415 2.58 3.54 9.95
N CYS A 416 1.94 3.80 8.81
CA CYS A 416 1.72 2.81 7.76
C CYS A 416 2.92 2.75 6.82
N ASP A 417 3.37 1.55 6.45
CA ASP A 417 4.38 1.33 5.40
C ASP A 417 3.84 0.43 4.29
N PRO A 418 3.72 0.92 3.04
CA PRO A 418 3.99 2.30 2.59
C PRO A 418 2.95 3.32 3.11
N LYS A 419 3.30 4.61 3.10
CA LYS A 419 2.41 5.70 3.55
C LYS A 419 1.11 5.70 2.76
N ILE A 420 0.02 6.04 3.43
CA ILE A 420 -1.31 6.11 2.81
C ILE A 420 -1.76 7.57 2.73
N ILE A 421 -1.93 8.09 1.51
CA ILE A 421 -2.51 9.41 1.27
C ILE A 421 -4.00 9.25 1.04
N HIS A 422 -4.84 9.84 1.90
CA HIS A 422 -6.29 9.69 1.91
C HIS A 422 -6.97 10.40 0.72
N ARG A 423 -6.52 11.62 0.39
CA ARG A 423 -6.95 12.47 -0.75
C ARG A 423 -8.36 13.03 -0.71
N ASP A 424 -9.20 12.62 0.25
CA ASP A 424 -10.56 13.15 0.40
C ASP A 424 -10.93 13.45 1.87
N VAL A 425 -10.03 14.12 2.60
CA VAL A 425 -10.26 14.54 3.99
C VAL A 425 -11.28 15.68 4.04
N LYS A 426 -12.46 15.42 4.62
CA LYS A 426 -13.56 16.40 4.76
C LYS A 426 -14.58 15.95 5.80
N ALA A 427 -15.42 16.85 6.31
CA ALA A 427 -16.41 16.52 7.34
C ALA A 427 -17.42 15.42 6.92
N ALA A 428 -17.61 15.17 5.62
CA ALA A 428 -18.47 14.09 5.14
C ALA A 428 -17.89 12.70 5.36
N ASN A 429 -16.57 12.59 5.38
CA ASN A 429 -15.82 11.35 5.42
C ASN A 429 -15.27 11.04 6.83
N ILE A 430 -15.53 11.94 7.80
CA ILE A 430 -15.33 11.65 9.21
C ILE A 430 -16.67 11.15 9.78
N LEU A 431 -16.70 9.90 10.21
CA LEU A 431 -17.84 9.27 10.84
C LEU A 431 -17.71 9.31 12.37
N LEU A 432 -18.85 9.15 13.05
CA LEU A 432 -18.95 9.19 14.51
C LEU A 432 -19.58 7.90 15.01
N ASP A 433 -18.88 7.22 15.91
CA ASP A 433 -19.37 6.04 16.61
C ASP A 433 -20.35 6.41 17.74
N ASP A 434 -20.70 5.45 18.59
CA ASP A 434 -21.66 5.63 19.70
C ASP A 434 -21.20 6.69 20.72
N ASP A 435 -19.88 6.83 20.93
CA ASP A 435 -19.27 7.77 21.89
C ASP A 435 -18.91 9.13 21.25
N CYS A 436 -19.33 9.35 20.00
CA CYS A 436 -18.95 10.50 19.18
C CYS A 436 -17.43 10.63 18.98
N GLU A 437 -16.70 9.51 18.95
CA GLU A 437 -15.31 9.49 18.53
C GLU A 437 -15.22 9.55 17.01
N ALA A 438 -14.19 10.25 16.52
CA ALA A 438 -13.98 10.43 15.10
C ALA A 438 -13.32 9.21 14.46
N VAL A 439 -13.91 8.74 13.36
CA VAL A 439 -13.42 7.64 12.54
C VAL A 439 -13.31 8.11 11.09
N VAL A 440 -12.09 8.18 10.56
CA VAL A 440 -11.83 8.56 9.16
C VAL A 440 -12.23 7.41 8.25
N GLY A 441 -13.08 7.67 7.26
CA GLY A 441 -13.53 6.67 6.29
C GLY A 441 -13.50 7.18 4.84
N ASP A 442 -13.96 6.33 3.93
CA ASP A 442 -13.97 6.56 2.47
C ASP A 442 -12.57 6.63 1.84
N PHE A 443 -11.87 5.50 1.83
CA PHE A 443 -10.54 5.32 1.23
C PHE A 443 -10.57 5.14 -0.29
N GLY A 444 -11.69 5.42 -0.95
CA GLY A 444 -11.85 5.17 -2.38
C GLY A 444 -10.96 5.96 -3.32
N LEU A 445 -10.37 7.05 -2.82
CA LEU A 445 -9.38 7.85 -3.53
C LEU A 445 -7.96 7.69 -2.99
N ALA A 446 -7.78 6.83 -1.98
CA ALA A 446 -6.52 6.70 -1.27
C ALA A 446 -5.41 6.17 -2.19
N LYS A 447 -4.15 6.50 -1.86
CA LYS A 447 -2.97 6.06 -2.60
C LYS A 447 -1.82 5.72 -1.69
N LEU A 448 -1.09 4.67 -2.05
CA LEU A 448 0.18 4.34 -1.42
C LEU A 448 1.28 5.27 -1.94
N LEU A 449 2.16 5.68 -1.03
CA LEU A 449 3.34 6.50 -1.28
C LEU A 449 4.50 5.90 -0.49
N ASP A 450 5.61 5.58 -1.15
CA ASP A 450 6.82 5.14 -0.46
C ASP A 450 7.33 6.24 0.47
N HIS A 451 7.84 5.89 1.64
CA HIS A 451 8.41 6.86 2.58
C HIS A 451 9.53 7.71 1.98
N ARG A 452 10.24 7.18 0.97
CA ARG A 452 11.34 7.84 0.24
C ARG A 452 10.85 8.86 -0.77
N ASP A 453 9.61 8.73 -1.23
CA ASP A 453 9.03 9.61 -2.23
C ASP A 453 8.42 10.87 -1.58
N SER A 454 8.59 12.01 -2.26
CA SER A 454 8.02 13.29 -1.82
C SER A 454 6.57 13.47 -2.25
N HIS A 455 6.15 12.78 -3.30
CA HIS A 455 4.82 12.90 -3.89
C HIS A 455 4.50 11.70 -4.78
N VAL A 456 3.21 11.45 -4.99
CA VAL A 456 2.68 10.54 -6.00
C VAL A 456 2.01 11.37 -7.10
N THR A 457 2.41 11.14 -8.35
CA THR A 457 1.74 11.77 -9.51
C THR A 457 0.48 10.99 -9.84
N THR A 458 -0.68 11.63 -9.70
CA THR A 458 -1.98 11.00 -9.92
C THR A 458 -3.00 12.02 -10.41
N ALA A 459 -3.96 11.56 -11.22
CA ALA A 459 -5.09 12.40 -11.65
C ALA A 459 -5.73 13.11 -10.46
N VAL A 460 -5.99 14.41 -10.62
CA VAL A 460 -6.61 15.26 -9.60
C VAL A 460 -8.02 14.75 -9.31
N ARG A 461 -8.24 14.30 -8.08
CA ARG A 461 -9.52 13.82 -7.56
C ARG A 461 -9.67 14.27 -6.11
N GLY A 462 -10.89 14.53 -5.68
CA GLY A 462 -11.22 15.01 -4.35
C GLY A 462 -12.43 15.94 -4.37
N THR A 463 -12.72 16.55 -3.23
CA THR A 463 -13.83 17.50 -3.08
C THR A 463 -13.38 18.94 -3.28
N VAL A 464 -14.03 19.68 -4.18
CA VAL A 464 -13.72 21.09 -4.44
C VAL A 464 -13.81 21.90 -3.13
N GLY A 465 -12.77 22.68 -2.84
CA GLY A 465 -12.62 23.42 -1.59
C GLY A 465 -11.73 22.75 -0.54
N HIS A 466 -11.50 21.44 -0.65
CA HIS A 466 -10.58 20.68 0.23
C HIS A 466 -9.27 20.27 -0.47
N ILE A 467 -9.18 20.46 -1.79
CA ILE A 467 -7.99 20.13 -2.59
C ILE A 467 -6.94 21.22 -2.45
N ALA A 468 -5.70 20.81 -2.15
CA ALA A 468 -4.56 21.71 -2.05
C ALA A 468 -4.16 22.35 -3.40
N PRO A 469 -3.67 23.61 -3.41
CA PRO A 469 -3.38 24.36 -4.63
C PRO A 469 -2.27 23.76 -5.49
N GLU A 470 -1.22 23.21 -4.87
CA GLU A 470 -0.14 22.50 -5.58
C GLU A 470 -0.67 21.25 -6.28
N TYR A 471 -1.64 20.57 -5.67
CA TYR A 471 -2.19 19.35 -6.24
C TYR A 471 -3.07 19.66 -7.46
N LEU A 472 -3.87 20.73 -7.39
CA LEU A 472 -4.65 21.23 -8.54
C LEU A 472 -3.75 21.65 -9.71
N SER A 473 -2.61 22.27 -9.42
CA SER A 473 -1.72 22.83 -10.46
C SER A 473 -0.75 21.81 -11.05
N THR A 474 -0.29 20.84 -10.26
CA THR A 474 0.77 19.90 -10.68
C THR A 474 0.29 18.45 -10.85
N GLY A 475 -0.86 18.08 -10.29
CA GLY A 475 -1.29 16.68 -10.22
C GLY A 475 -0.45 15.81 -9.27
N GLN A 476 0.40 16.42 -8.44
CA GLN A 476 1.21 15.74 -7.43
C GLN A 476 0.49 15.74 -6.08
N SER A 477 0.22 14.56 -5.53
CA SER A 477 -0.40 14.37 -4.21
C SER A 477 0.63 13.89 -3.20
N SER A 478 0.51 14.32 -1.95
CA SER A 478 1.41 13.95 -0.84
C SER A 478 0.65 14.00 0.49
N ASP A 479 1.30 13.62 1.58
CA ASP A 479 0.78 13.80 2.95
C ASP A 479 0.36 15.26 3.21
N LYS A 480 1.08 16.22 2.63
CA LYS A 480 0.76 17.66 2.76
C LYS A 480 -0.53 18.07 2.08
N THR A 481 -1.02 17.29 1.11
CA THR A 481 -2.33 17.53 0.49
C THR A 481 -3.47 17.16 1.44
N ASP A 482 -3.31 16.10 2.23
CA ASP A 482 -4.25 15.73 3.30
C ASP A 482 -4.21 16.71 4.46
N VAL A 483 -3.02 17.22 4.83
CA VAL A 483 -2.88 18.27 5.86
C VAL A 483 -3.69 19.52 5.48
N PHE A 484 -3.66 19.92 4.20
CA PHE A 484 -4.49 21.03 3.72
C PHE A 484 -5.98 20.73 3.88
N GLY A 485 -6.44 19.54 3.44
CA GLY A 485 -7.83 19.11 3.61
C GLY A 485 -8.27 19.04 5.08
N PHE A 486 -7.37 18.62 5.98
CA PHE A 486 -7.59 18.62 7.42
C PHE A 486 -7.77 20.04 7.97
N GLY A 487 -6.97 21.02 7.53
CA GLY A 487 -7.15 22.41 7.92
C GLY A 487 -8.52 22.98 7.50
N ILE A 488 -9.02 22.61 6.32
CA ILE A 488 -10.38 22.96 5.88
C ILE A 488 -11.44 22.25 6.74
N LEU A 489 -11.25 20.97 7.10
CA LEU A 489 -12.12 20.25 8.04
C LEU A 489 -12.23 20.96 9.39
N LEU A 490 -11.15 21.53 9.93
CA LEU A 490 -11.20 22.33 11.16
C LEU A 490 -12.10 23.56 11.01
N LEU A 491 -12.03 24.26 9.87
CA LEU A 491 -12.92 25.40 9.58
C LEU A 491 -14.39 24.97 9.45
N GLU A 492 -14.66 23.80 8.89
CA GLU A 492 -16.01 23.21 8.85
C GLU A 492 -16.52 22.90 10.26
N LEU A 493 -15.66 22.36 11.14
CA LEU A 493 -15.99 22.09 12.54
C LEU A 493 -16.28 23.38 13.32
N ILE A 494 -15.51 24.44 13.13
CA ILE A 494 -15.69 25.72 13.84
C ILE A 494 -16.99 26.41 13.40
N SER A 495 -17.17 26.55 12.09
CA SER A 495 -18.30 27.30 11.52
C SER A 495 -19.61 26.51 11.45
N GLY A 496 -19.55 25.19 11.41
CA GLY A 496 -20.67 24.33 11.06
C GLY A 496 -21.12 24.44 9.59
N GLN A 497 -20.35 25.14 8.74
CA GLN A 497 -20.66 25.34 7.32
C GLN A 497 -19.73 24.52 6.43
N ARG A 498 -20.19 24.18 5.21
CA ARG A 498 -19.32 23.52 4.21
C ARG A 498 -18.36 24.51 3.59
N ALA A 499 -17.20 24.01 3.16
CA ALA A 499 -16.17 24.80 2.49
C ALA A 499 -16.72 25.65 1.30
N LEU A 500 -17.55 25.07 0.45
CA LEU A 500 -18.17 25.75 -0.70
C LEU A 500 -19.24 26.79 -0.30
N GLU A 501 -19.82 26.68 0.90
CA GLU A 501 -20.88 27.58 1.39
C GLU A 501 -20.30 28.86 2.02
N PHE A 502 -19.07 28.80 2.55
CA PHE A 502 -18.35 29.96 3.10
C PHE A 502 -18.24 31.13 2.10
N GLY A 503 -17.89 30.84 0.85
CA GLY A 503 -17.71 31.87 -0.18
C GLY A 503 -19.01 32.58 -0.58
N LYS A 504 -20.17 31.98 -0.30
CA LYS A 504 -21.49 32.56 -0.58
C LYS A 504 -21.97 33.48 0.55
N ALA A 505 -21.65 33.15 1.81
CA ALA A 505 -22.03 33.97 2.96
C ALA A 505 -21.19 35.26 3.06
N ALA A 506 -19.95 35.26 2.54
CA ALA A 506 -19.02 36.38 2.63
C ALA A 506 -19.05 37.37 1.45
N ASN A 507 -19.96 37.18 0.46
CA ASN A 507 -20.03 38.02 -0.77
C ASN A 507 -18.72 38.14 -1.57
N GLN A 508 -17.74 37.28 -1.32
CA GLN A 508 -16.45 37.23 -2.02
C GLN A 508 -16.23 35.81 -2.52
N LYS A 509 -16.52 35.60 -3.81
CA LYS A 509 -16.28 34.33 -4.50
C LYS A 509 -14.77 34.04 -4.48
N GLY A 510 -14.34 33.07 -3.68
CA GLY A 510 -12.99 32.49 -3.75
C GLY A 510 -12.03 32.75 -2.58
N VAL A 511 -12.44 33.49 -1.55
CA VAL A 511 -11.50 34.02 -0.53
C VAL A 511 -11.79 33.50 0.89
N MET A 512 -12.09 32.21 1.06
CA MET A 512 -12.36 31.68 2.42
C MET A 512 -11.15 31.88 3.33
N LEU A 513 -9.96 31.47 2.88
CA LEU A 513 -8.76 31.51 3.72
C LEU A 513 -8.33 32.95 4.03
N ASP A 514 -8.37 33.88 3.07
CA ASP A 514 -7.99 35.26 3.40
C ASP A 514 -9.06 35.97 4.23
N TRP A 515 -10.34 35.59 4.11
CA TRP A 515 -11.38 36.05 5.03
C TRP A 515 -11.13 35.56 6.47
N VAL A 516 -10.78 34.28 6.64
CA VAL A 516 -10.41 33.73 7.96
C VAL A 516 -9.17 34.43 8.52
N LYS A 517 -8.13 34.64 7.69
CA LYS A 517 -6.92 35.41 8.09
C LYS A 517 -7.29 36.83 8.52
N LYS A 518 -8.14 37.52 7.76
CA LYS A 518 -8.61 38.87 8.08
C LYS A 518 -9.37 38.91 9.41
N ILE A 519 -10.29 37.99 9.63
CA ILE A 519 -11.06 37.93 10.88
C ILE A 519 -10.16 37.63 12.08
N HIS A 520 -9.19 36.74 11.91
CA HIS A 520 -8.19 36.44 12.93
C HIS A 520 -7.36 37.69 13.28
N LEU A 521 -6.84 38.42 12.28
CA LEU A 521 -6.10 39.67 12.49
C LEU A 521 -6.94 40.76 13.17
N GLU A 522 -8.22 40.87 12.82
CA GLU A 522 -9.16 41.81 13.44
C GLU A 522 -9.65 41.35 14.83
N LYS A 523 -9.23 40.17 15.31
CA LYS A 523 -9.69 39.53 16.57
C LYS A 523 -11.22 39.36 16.66
N LYS A 524 -11.90 39.18 15.53
CA LYS A 524 -13.36 39.01 15.44
C LYS A 524 -13.79 37.55 15.24
N LEU A 525 -13.09 36.62 15.90
CA LEU A 525 -13.29 35.17 15.71
C LEU A 525 -14.72 34.70 15.96
N ASP A 526 -15.50 35.42 16.77
CA ASP A 526 -16.92 35.12 17.03
C ASP A 526 -17.78 35.10 15.76
N LEU A 527 -17.38 35.82 14.71
CA LEU A 527 -18.07 35.81 13.41
C LEU A 527 -17.88 34.49 12.64
N LEU A 528 -16.83 33.74 12.95
CA LEU A 528 -16.50 32.46 12.32
C LEU A 528 -17.29 31.30 12.96
N VAL A 529 -17.59 31.42 14.25
CA VAL A 529 -18.18 30.33 15.04
C VAL A 529 -19.64 30.10 14.64
N SER A 530 -20.04 28.83 14.61
CA SER A 530 -21.43 28.44 14.44
C SER A 530 -22.35 29.14 15.45
N LYS A 531 -23.39 29.83 14.95
CA LYS A 531 -24.42 30.49 15.78
C LYS A 531 -25.11 29.53 16.75
N ASP A 532 -25.08 28.23 16.47
CA ASP A 532 -25.71 27.20 17.31
C ASP A 532 -24.95 26.96 18.63
N LEU A 533 -23.69 27.37 18.74
CA LEU A 533 -22.88 27.20 19.95
C LEU A 533 -23.21 28.22 21.05
N LYS A 534 -23.94 29.32 20.75
CA LYS A 534 -24.44 30.32 21.73
C LYS A 534 -23.41 30.72 22.80
N ASP A 535 -22.21 31.08 22.39
CA ASP A 535 -21.09 31.49 23.27
C ASP A 535 -20.59 30.42 24.27
N LYS A 536 -20.97 29.15 24.10
CA LYS A 536 -20.47 28.02 24.90
C LYS A 536 -19.19 27.42 24.33
N TYR A 537 -18.17 28.24 24.19
CA TYR A 537 -16.83 27.84 23.76
C TYR A 537 -15.79 28.69 24.45
N ASP A 538 -14.60 28.13 24.64
CA ASP A 538 -13.46 28.89 25.14
C ASP A 538 -12.82 29.68 23.97
N ARG A 539 -12.59 30.97 24.17
CA ARG A 539 -12.05 31.86 23.14
C ARG A 539 -10.59 31.56 22.82
N ILE A 540 -9.81 31.12 23.81
CA ILE A 540 -8.41 30.73 23.65
C ILE A 540 -8.37 29.45 22.82
N GLU A 541 -9.15 28.45 23.19
CA GLU A 541 -9.20 27.18 22.44
C GLU A 541 -9.70 27.37 20.99
N LEU A 542 -10.63 28.30 20.77
CA LEU A 542 -11.07 28.67 19.43
C LEU A 542 -9.94 29.30 18.63
N GLU A 543 -9.21 30.25 19.23
CA GLU A 543 -8.08 30.90 18.58
C GLU A 543 -7.00 29.89 18.20
N GLU A 544 -6.67 28.97 19.11
CA GLU A 544 -5.71 27.89 18.86
C GLU A 544 -6.14 27.00 17.69
N MET A 545 -7.40 26.57 17.66
CA MET A 545 -7.93 25.73 16.58
C MET A 545 -7.91 26.45 15.22
N VAL A 546 -8.20 27.75 15.20
CA VAL A 546 -8.10 28.59 14.00
C VAL A 546 -6.65 28.74 13.55
N GLN A 547 -5.70 28.94 14.47
CA GLN A 547 -4.28 29.02 14.15
C GLN A 547 -3.78 27.71 13.53
N VAL A 548 -4.13 26.56 14.10
CA VAL A 548 -3.81 25.24 13.53
C VAL A 548 -4.39 25.12 12.11
N ALA A 549 -5.65 25.52 11.90
CA ALA A 549 -6.27 25.48 10.58
C ALA A 549 -5.51 26.35 9.55
N LEU A 550 -5.07 27.54 9.96
CA LEU A 550 -4.32 28.47 9.11
C LEU A 550 -2.90 27.96 8.78
N ILE A 551 -2.20 27.32 9.74
CA ILE A 551 -0.89 26.70 9.48
C ILE A 551 -1.05 25.49 8.54
N CYS A 552 -2.10 24.69 8.71
CA CYS A 552 -2.38 23.54 7.84
C CYS A 552 -2.74 23.95 6.40
N THR A 553 -3.34 25.12 6.20
CA THR A 553 -3.81 25.61 4.89
C THR A 553 -2.85 26.56 4.18
N GLN A 554 -1.59 26.62 4.61
CA GLN A 554 -0.59 27.45 3.94
C GLN A 554 -0.40 27.07 2.47
N TYR A 555 -0.10 28.06 1.63
CA TYR A 555 0.04 27.87 0.19
C TYR A 555 1.16 26.89 -0.16
N HIS A 556 2.34 27.03 0.48
CA HIS A 556 3.49 26.17 0.21
C HIS A 556 3.45 24.88 1.06
N PRO A 557 3.56 23.68 0.45
CA PRO A 557 3.49 22.41 1.17
C PRO A 557 4.61 22.21 2.21
N SER A 558 5.78 22.80 1.96
CA SER A 558 6.94 22.72 2.86
C SER A 558 6.69 23.38 4.22
N HIS A 559 5.83 24.41 4.26
CA HIS A 559 5.52 25.12 5.49
C HIS A 559 4.35 24.52 6.27
N ARG A 560 3.55 23.65 5.63
CA ARG A 560 2.50 22.91 6.33
C ARG A 560 3.14 21.92 7.32
N PRO A 561 2.56 21.79 8.52
CA PRO A 561 3.07 20.87 9.52
C PRO A 561 2.89 19.41 9.09
N LYS A 562 3.59 18.49 9.76
CA LYS A 562 3.24 17.07 9.70
C LYS A 562 2.01 16.80 10.58
N MET A 563 1.29 15.70 10.34
CA MET A 563 0.14 15.36 11.18
C MET A 563 0.54 15.06 12.63
N SER A 564 1.76 14.57 12.89
CA SER A 564 2.31 14.43 14.25
C SER A 564 2.44 15.77 14.97
N GLU A 565 2.91 16.80 14.28
CA GLU A 565 2.98 18.16 14.81
C GLU A 565 1.57 18.73 15.04
N VAL A 566 0.62 18.46 14.14
CA VAL A 566 -0.79 18.88 14.29
C VAL A 566 -1.42 18.26 15.53
N VAL A 567 -1.20 16.96 15.78
CA VAL A 567 -1.70 16.28 16.98
C VAL A 567 -1.12 16.94 18.24
N ARG A 568 0.19 17.21 18.28
CA ARG A 568 0.82 17.92 19.43
C ARG A 568 0.23 19.31 19.66
N MET A 569 0.05 20.09 18.58
CA MET A 569 -0.56 21.42 18.69
C MET A 569 -2.00 21.37 19.21
N LEU A 570 -2.80 20.38 18.79
CA LEU A 570 -4.17 20.19 19.27
C LEU A 570 -4.24 19.65 20.72
N GLU A 571 -3.18 18.98 21.19
CA GLU A 571 -3.01 18.54 22.58
C GLU A 571 -2.49 19.66 23.50
N GLY A 572 -2.12 20.81 22.93
CA GLY A 572 -1.69 22.02 23.65
C GLY A 572 -0.18 22.26 23.67
N ASP A 573 0.61 21.56 22.85
CA ASP A 573 2.07 21.65 22.83
C ASP A 573 2.61 22.17 21.48
N GLY A 574 3.54 23.13 21.52
CA GLY A 574 4.29 23.60 20.35
C GLY A 574 3.57 24.54 19.37
N LEU A 575 2.32 24.96 19.66
CA LEU A 575 1.55 25.81 18.76
C LEU A 575 2.10 27.25 18.69
N ALA A 576 2.45 27.84 19.83
CA ALA A 576 2.92 29.22 19.91
C ALA A 576 4.21 29.42 19.09
N GLU A 577 5.19 28.52 19.23
CA GLU A 577 6.45 28.58 18.52
C GLU A 577 6.26 28.39 17.01
N LYS A 578 5.39 27.45 16.62
CA LYS A 578 5.08 27.17 15.22
C LYS A 578 4.33 28.33 14.56
N TRP A 579 3.41 28.94 15.29
CA TRP A 579 2.66 30.10 14.84
C TRP A 579 3.59 31.29 14.59
N GLU A 580 4.45 31.63 15.55
CA GLU A 580 5.45 32.69 15.38
C GLU A 580 6.38 32.45 14.18
N ALA A 581 6.83 31.20 14.00
CA ALA A 581 7.67 30.82 12.86
C ALA A 581 6.94 31.03 11.53
N SER A 582 5.64 30.72 11.45
CA SER A 582 4.84 30.93 10.25
C SER A 582 4.71 32.41 9.87
N GLN A 583 4.48 33.28 10.85
CA GLN A 583 4.34 34.72 10.64
C GLN A 583 5.67 35.37 10.19
N ARG A 584 6.81 34.91 10.72
CA ARG A 584 8.15 35.35 10.27
C ARG A 584 8.42 34.99 8.80
N ALA A 585 8.01 33.79 8.37
CA ALA A 585 8.13 33.38 6.98
C ALA A 585 7.25 34.20 6.03
N GLU A 586 6.04 34.61 6.45
CA GLU A 586 5.11 35.41 5.64
C GLU A 586 5.55 36.89 5.54
N SER A 587 6.02 37.48 6.64
CA SER A 587 6.54 38.85 6.70
C SER A 587 7.83 39.09 5.90
N THR A 588 8.72 38.10 5.82
CA THR A 588 9.91 38.17 4.96
C THR A 588 9.52 38.25 3.47
N ARG A 589 8.35 37.74 3.12
CA ARG A 589 7.80 37.77 1.77
C ARG A 589 7.15 39.11 1.41
N CYS A 590 6.49 39.79 2.36
CA CYS A 590 5.95 41.13 2.14
C CYS A 590 7.03 42.16 1.77
N ARG A 591 8.27 42.00 2.24
CA ARG A 591 9.40 42.86 1.83
C ARG A 591 9.96 42.56 0.43
N ALA A 592 9.71 41.37 -0.12
CA ALA A 592 10.24 40.95 -1.43
C ALA A 592 9.24 41.16 -2.58
N ASN A 593 7.98 41.45 -2.30
CA ASN A 593 6.88 41.40 -3.28
C ASN A 593 6.13 42.74 -3.48
N GLU A 594 6.70 43.87 -3.06
CA GLU A 594 6.11 45.21 -3.34
C GLU A 594 6.06 45.56 -4.85
N PHE A 595 6.67 44.75 -5.72
CA PHE A 595 6.41 44.77 -7.15
C PHE A 595 5.99 43.35 -7.58
N SER A 596 4.78 43.17 -8.13
CA SER A 596 4.31 41.97 -8.85
C SER A 596 3.43 40.93 -8.11
N SER A 597 2.46 41.35 -7.29
CA SER A 597 1.46 40.38 -6.76
C SER A 597 -0.01 40.78 -6.80
N SER A 598 -0.40 41.76 -7.62
CA SER A 598 -1.81 42.16 -7.74
C SER A 598 -2.58 41.57 -8.94
N GLU A 599 -1.96 40.80 -9.86
CA GLU A 599 -2.60 40.50 -11.16
C GLU A 599 -2.62 39.01 -11.57
N ARG A 600 -2.72 38.05 -10.65
CA ARG A 600 -2.71 36.62 -11.08
C ARG A 600 -3.79 35.72 -10.50
N TYR A 601 -4.92 36.28 -10.08
CA TYR A 601 -6.09 35.49 -9.66
C TYR A 601 -7.38 35.78 -10.48
N SER A 602 -7.35 36.73 -11.42
CA SER A 602 -8.52 37.09 -12.25
C SER A 602 -8.66 36.34 -13.56
N ASP A 603 -7.58 35.76 -14.11
CA ASP A 603 -7.54 35.37 -15.53
C ASP A 603 -7.69 33.86 -15.79
N LEU A 604 -8.23 33.09 -14.85
CA LEU A 604 -8.54 31.67 -15.05
C LEU A 604 -10.03 31.35 -15.11
N THR A 605 -10.89 32.37 -15.12
CA THR A 605 -12.35 32.19 -15.27
C THR A 605 -12.94 32.77 -16.55
N ASP A 606 -12.16 33.48 -17.38
CA ASP A 606 -12.60 33.95 -18.69
C ASP A 606 -11.62 33.47 -19.76
N ASP A 607 -12.16 32.81 -20.78
CA ASP A 607 -11.52 32.46 -22.05
C ASP A 607 -10.39 31.40 -22.07
N SER A 608 -10.77 30.12 -22.08
CA SER A 608 -10.30 29.16 -23.10
C SER A 608 -10.93 27.77 -22.94
N SER A 609 -11.44 27.25 -24.05
CA SER A 609 -12.26 26.06 -24.26
C SER A 609 -11.58 24.69 -24.02
N LEU A 610 -10.62 24.57 -23.10
CA LEU A 610 -9.94 23.31 -22.78
C LEU A 610 -9.65 23.15 -21.28
N LEU A 611 -10.70 23.19 -20.46
CA LEU A 611 -10.66 22.77 -19.06
C LEU A 611 -10.93 21.26 -18.98
N VAL A 612 -9.94 20.48 -18.54
CA VAL A 612 -10.19 19.14 -17.98
C VAL A 612 -10.98 19.37 -16.69
N GLN A 613 -12.30 19.22 -16.78
CA GLN A 613 -13.21 19.30 -15.64
C GLN A 613 -12.74 18.36 -14.53
N ALA A 614 -12.43 18.91 -13.35
CA ALA A 614 -12.40 18.12 -12.13
C ALA A 614 -13.79 17.52 -11.95
N MET A 615 -13.89 16.20 -12.02
CA MET A 615 -15.16 15.48 -11.93
C MET A 615 -15.64 15.52 -10.47
N GLU A 616 -16.64 16.34 -10.20
CA GLU A 616 -17.29 16.47 -8.90
C GLU A 616 -18.04 15.15 -8.59
N LEU A 617 -17.44 14.31 -7.74
CA LEU A 617 -17.99 13.00 -7.36
C LEU A 617 -18.87 13.06 -6.10
N SER A 618 -19.04 14.25 -5.52
CA SER A 618 -19.97 14.50 -4.42
C SER A 618 -21.14 15.35 -4.91
N GLY A 619 -22.14 14.70 -5.50
CA GLY A 619 -23.42 15.35 -5.79
C GLY A 619 -24.13 15.84 -4.52
N PRO A 620 -25.15 16.71 -4.67
CA PRO A 620 -25.89 17.29 -3.55
C PRO A 620 -26.61 16.20 -2.74
N ARG A 621 -26.53 16.34 -1.41
CA ARG A 621 -27.03 15.38 -0.40
C ARG A 621 -28.53 15.39 -0.25
#